data_AF-C6SY90-F1
#
_entry.id   AF-C6SY90-F1
#
_cell.length_a   1.000
_cell.length_b   1.000
_cell.length_c   1.000
_cell.angle_alpha   90.00
_cell.angle_beta   90.00
_cell.angle_gamma   90.00
#
_symmetry.space_group_name_H-M   'P 1'
#
loop_
_entity.id
_entity.type
_entity.pdbx_description
1 polymer ?
#
loop_
_entity_poly.entity_id
_entity_poly.type
_entity_poly.pdbx_seq_one_letter_code
_entity_poly.pdbx_strand_id
1 'polypeptide(L)'
;MSPWSAATDASLEAVMEFASPLLKGKNANKSKKDGVLSVRAASMLEAERDLSKKWSPVVEMQYRGGRYKGRCQGGLPEGKGRLVLRDGSIYDGLWRYGKRSGPGSFYFKNGDMFQGSWRDDVIHGKGWFYFRTGDRWFANFWKGKANGEGRFYTKSGDAFFGNFKDGWRHGQFLCINANGTRYTEIWENGVLVDGKYLDR
;
A
#
# COMPACT_ATOMS: atom_id res chain seq x y z
N MET A 1 32.81 4.68 -19.19
CA MET A 1 31.64 5.13 -18.40
C MET A 1 30.51 4.16 -18.70
N SER A 2 30.07 3.39 -17.71
CA SER A 2 29.10 2.31 -17.92
C SER A 2 27.71 2.88 -18.19
N PRO A 3 26.99 2.48 -19.24
CA PRO A 3 25.72 3.08 -19.65
C PRO A 3 24.51 2.66 -18.80
N TRP A 4 24.71 1.91 -17.71
CA TRP A 4 23.65 1.16 -17.01
C TRP A 4 23.01 1.88 -15.82
N SER A 5 23.45 3.09 -15.47
CA SER A 5 23.05 3.73 -14.20
C SER A 5 22.41 5.11 -14.32
N ALA A 6 22.22 5.64 -15.53
CA ALA A 6 21.89 7.07 -15.68
C ALA A 6 20.38 7.37 -15.68
N ALA A 7 19.53 6.40 -15.99
CA ALA A 7 18.11 6.63 -16.13
C ALA A 7 17.35 5.90 -15.02
N THR A 8 16.67 6.67 -14.16
CA THR A 8 15.52 6.27 -13.31
C THR A 8 15.72 5.94 -11.83
N ASP A 9 16.94 5.93 -11.29
CA ASP A 9 17.15 5.53 -9.89
C ASP A 9 16.42 6.42 -8.87
N ALA A 10 16.30 7.73 -9.11
CA ALA A 10 15.74 8.65 -8.09
C ALA A 10 14.28 8.35 -7.69
N SER A 11 13.42 8.01 -8.66
CA SER A 11 12.00 7.69 -8.37
C SER A 11 11.88 6.32 -7.71
N LEU A 12 12.70 5.35 -8.12
CA LEU A 12 12.70 3.99 -7.58
C LEU A 12 13.34 3.93 -6.17
N GLU A 13 14.40 4.70 -5.92
CA GLU A 13 15.02 4.86 -4.60
C GLU A 13 14.06 5.56 -3.63
N ALA A 14 13.35 6.60 -4.08
CA ALA A 14 12.33 7.25 -3.27
C ALA A 14 11.23 6.25 -2.85
N VAL A 15 10.81 5.34 -3.74
CA VAL A 15 9.89 4.25 -3.43
C VAL A 15 10.41 3.34 -2.31
N MET A 16 11.70 2.98 -2.37
CA MET A 16 12.33 2.13 -1.36
C MET A 16 12.40 2.84 0.00
N GLU A 17 12.61 4.16 0.01
CA GLU A 17 12.50 4.97 1.21
C GLU A 17 11.06 5.05 1.75
N PHE A 18 10.02 5.13 0.90
CA PHE A 18 8.62 5.23 1.33
C PHE A 18 8.07 3.96 1.98
N ALA A 19 8.56 2.79 1.59
CA ALA A 19 8.18 1.52 2.20
C ALA A 19 8.64 1.40 3.68
N SER A 20 9.67 2.18 4.05
CA SER A 20 10.35 2.07 5.33
C SER A 20 9.71 2.77 6.54
N PRO A 21 8.99 3.94 6.48
CA PRO A 21 8.66 4.70 7.68
C PRO A 21 7.18 4.66 8.10
N LEU A 22 6.28 3.96 7.39
CA LEU A 22 4.85 3.91 7.74
C LEU A 22 4.52 3.07 9.01
N LEU A 23 5.55 2.64 9.75
CA LEU A 23 5.47 1.74 10.90
C LEU A 23 5.70 2.47 12.23
N LYS A 24 4.71 3.20 12.76
CA LYS A 24 4.63 3.43 14.21
C LYS A 24 3.20 3.31 14.72
N GLY A 25 2.89 2.12 15.24
CA GLY A 25 1.72 1.84 16.07
C GLY A 25 2.02 0.66 16.99
N LYS A 26 2.22 0.95 18.29
CA LYS A 26 2.49 -0.03 19.35
C LYS A 26 1.29 -0.99 19.52
N ASN A 27 1.55 -2.29 19.59
CA ASN A 27 0.55 -3.33 19.85
C ASN A 27 0.41 -3.60 21.36
N ALA A 28 -0.83 -3.77 21.81
CA ALA A 28 -1.17 -4.51 23.02
C ALA A 28 -2.14 -5.63 22.62
N ASN A 29 -1.78 -6.86 22.96
CA ASN A 29 -2.46 -8.10 22.59
C ASN A 29 -3.42 -8.51 23.73
N LYS A 30 -4.63 -9.00 23.42
CA LYS A 30 -5.41 -9.81 24.37
C LYS A 30 -6.24 -10.88 23.66
N SER A 31 -6.14 -12.08 24.21
CA SER A 31 -6.57 -13.39 23.72
C SER A 31 -8.09 -13.57 23.66
N LYS A 32 -8.56 -14.29 22.62
CA LYS A 32 -9.92 -14.85 22.50
C LYS A 32 -10.11 -16.06 23.43
N LYS A 33 -11.31 -16.18 24.00
CA LYS A 33 -11.89 -17.44 24.46
C LYS A 33 -13.26 -17.59 23.84
N ASP A 34 -13.48 -18.72 23.17
CA ASP A 34 -14.75 -19.11 22.57
C ASP A 34 -15.68 -19.70 23.63
N GLY A 35 -16.91 -19.20 23.69
CA GLY A 35 -17.99 -19.74 24.51
C GLY A 35 -19.21 -20.00 23.63
N VAL A 36 -19.76 -21.22 23.71
CA VAL A 36 -20.96 -21.64 22.97
C VAL A 36 -22.18 -20.99 23.62
N LEU A 37 -22.87 -20.12 22.88
CA LEU A 37 -24.03 -19.37 23.36
C LEU A 37 -25.33 -20.16 23.17
N SER A 38 -26.27 -20.02 24.11
CA SER A 38 -27.60 -20.64 24.06
C SER A 38 -28.42 -20.17 22.86
N VAL A 39 -29.39 -20.98 22.41
CA VAL A 39 -30.26 -20.66 21.26
C VAL A 39 -30.99 -19.32 21.41
N ARG A 40 -31.38 -18.95 22.64
CA ARG A 40 -32.02 -17.66 22.94
C ARG A 40 -31.02 -16.50 22.88
N ALA A 41 -29.79 -16.70 23.34
CA ALA A 41 -28.71 -15.72 23.19
C ALA A 41 -28.29 -15.57 21.72
N ALA A 42 -28.24 -16.66 20.95
CA ALA A 42 -27.99 -16.65 19.52
C ALA A 42 -29.09 -15.90 18.77
N SER A 43 -30.38 -16.12 19.11
CA SER A 43 -31.49 -15.41 18.48
C SER A 43 -31.54 -13.91 18.81
N MET A 44 -31.15 -13.51 20.04
CA MET A 44 -30.99 -12.09 20.38
C MET A 44 -29.81 -11.47 19.63
N LEU A 45 -28.69 -12.19 19.49
CA LEU A 45 -27.54 -11.77 18.69
C LEU A 45 -27.89 -11.62 17.21
N GLU A 46 -28.67 -12.52 16.64
CA GLU A 46 -29.12 -12.40 15.24
C GLU A 46 -30.08 -11.21 15.06
N ALA A 47 -30.97 -10.94 16.03
CA ALA A 47 -31.83 -9.77 16.01
C ALA A 47 -31.04 -8.45 16.17
N GLU A 48 -30.01 -8.42 17.03
CA GLU A 48 -29.05 -7.31 17.12
C GLU A 48 -28.19 -7.17 15.85
N ARG A 49 -27.85 -8.28 15.20
CA ARG A 49 -27.12 -8.32 13.93
C ARG A 49 -27.93 -7.76 12.77
N ASP A 50 -29.25 -8.00 12.74
CA ASP A 50 -30.13 -7.38 11.75
C ASP A 50 -30.47 -5.91 12.06
N LEU A 51 -30.47 -5.50 13.34
CA LEU A 51 -30.51 -4.07 13.73
C LEU A 51 -29.24 -3.31 13.27
N SER A 52 -28.11 -4.00 13.09
CA SER A 52 -26.85 -3.42 12.62
C SER A 52 -26.84 -3.03 11.14
N LYS A 53 -27.90 -3.34 10.36
CA LYS A 53 -28.12 -2.78 9.02
C LYS A 53 -28.67 -1.36 9.04
N LYS A 54 -28.83 -0.75 10.22
CA LYS A 54 -29.02 0.71 10.32
C LYS A 54 -27.66 1.35 10.01
N TRP A 55 -27.53 1.91 8.81
CA TRP A 55 -26.34 2.59 8.32
C TRP A 55 -25.66 3.37 9.46
N SER A 56 -24.44 2.96 9.84
CA SER A 56 -23.66 3.68 10.85
C SER A 56 -23.57 5.14 10.41
N PRO A 57 -23.97 6.10 11.24
CA PRO A 57 -23.99 7.50 10.85
C PRO A 57 -22.59 7.91 10.38
N VAL A 58 -22.54 8.67 9.30
CA VAL A 58 -21.29 9.32 8.88
C VAL A 58 -21.00 10.40 9.92
N VAL A 59 -19.86 10.29 10.59
CA VAL A 59 -19.43 11.25 11.60
C VAL A 59 -18.21 12.02 11.10
N GLU A 60 -18.06 13.22 11.62
CA GLU A 60 -16.81 13.98 11.52
C GLU A 60 -16.16 14.04 12.91
N MET A 61 -14.88 13.68 13.00
CA MET A 61 -14.14 13.70 14.27
C MET A 61 -12.65 13.97 14.08
N GLN A 62 -12.01 14.47 15.13
CA GLN A 62 -10.55 14.49 15.19
C GLN A 62 -10.03 13.07 15.38
N TYR A 63 -9.17 12.61 14.49
CA TYR A 63 -8.63 11.26 14.54
C TYR A 63 -7.17 11.28 14.06
N ARG A 64 -6.25 10.73 14.88
CA ARG A 64 -4.82 10.57 14.54
C ARG A 64 -4.17 11.81 13.92
N GLY A 65 -4.41 12.98 14.50
CA GLY A 65 -3.82 14.23 14.04
C GLY A 65 -4.42 14.77 12.74
N GLY A 66 -5.62 14.34 12.37
CA GLY A 66 -6.36 14.84 11.22
C GLY A 66 -7.88 14.88 11.47
N ARG A 67 -8.62 15.29 10.45
CA ARG A 67 -10.09 15.24 10.43
C ARG A 67 -10.55 14.01 9.67
N TYR A 68 -11.21 13.11 10.38
CA TYR A 68 -11.86 11.94 9.80
C TYR A 68 -13.32 12.28 9.47
N LYS A 69 -13.78 11.82 8.31
CA LYS A 69 -15.18 11.81 7.88
C LYS A 69 -15.53 10.43 7.35
N GLY A 70 -16.45 9.74 8.00
CA GLY A 70 -16.83 8.40 7.57
C GLY A 70 -17.65 7.65 8.60
N ARG A 71 -17.82 6.35 8.36
CA ARG A 71 -18.52 5.47 9.29
C ARG A 71 -17.67 5.21 10.54
N CYS A 72 -18.35 5.02 11.67
CA CYS A 72 -17.73 4.65 12.92
C CYS A 72 -18.51 3.56 13.65
N GLN A 73 -17.79 2.73 14.40
CA GLN A 73 -18.36 1.74 15.32
C GLN A 73 -17.58 1.80 16.64
N GLY A 74 -18.28 1.95 17.77
CA GLY A 74 -17.63 2.03 19.09
C GLY A 74 -16.65 3.21 19.24
N GLY A 75 -16.92 4.33 18.55
CA GLY A 75 -16.03 5.51 18.56
C GLY A 75 -14.76 5.38 17.70
N LEU A 76 -14.61 4.30 16.94
CA LEU A 76 -13.49 4.07 16.04
C LEU A 76 -13.93 4.10 14.57
N PRO A 77 -13.07 4.57 13.63
CA PRO A 77 -13.31 4.42 12.20
C PRO A 77 -13.56 2.96 11.81
N GLU A 78 -14.62 2.72 11.03
CA GLU A 78 -15.04 1.38 10.60
C GLU A 78 -15.72 1.49 9.23
N GLY A 79 -15.42 0.60 8.28
CA GLY A 79 -15.96 0.66 6.92
C GLY A 79 -15.38 1.82 6.10
N LYS A 80 -16.18 2.46 5.24
CA LYS A 80 -15.70 3.54 4.36
C LYS A 80 -15.49 4.84 5.14
N GLY A 81 -14.34 5.49 4.91
CA GLY A 81 -14.07 6.80 5.49
C GLY A 81 -12.81 7.46 4.94
N ARG A 82 -12.75 8.78 5.12
CA ARG A 82 -11.70 9.65 4.63
C ARG A 82 -11.06 10.41 5.78
N LEU A 83 -9.73 10.35 5.89
CA LEU A 83 -8.93 11.07 6.88
C LEU A 83 -8.07 12.12 6.18
N VAL A 84 -8.25 13.39 6.53
CA VAL A 84 -7.40 14.50 6.09
C VAL A 84 -6.43 14.85 7.22
N LEU A 85 -5.15 14.59 7.02
CA LEU A 85 -4.09 14.86 7.98
C LEU A 85 -3.70 16.34 7.98
N ARG A 86 -3.06 16.80 9.06
CA ARG A 86 -2.60 18.20 9.23
C ARG A 86 -1.59 18.64 8.18
N ASP A 87 -0.79 17.73 7.66
CA ASP A 87 0.19 18.00 6.61
C ASP A 87 -0.46 18.16 5.21
N GLY A 88 -1.76 17.90 5.09
CA GLY A 88 -2.51 17.92 3.83
C GLY A 88 -2.60 16.54 3.16
N SER A 89 -1.91 15.53 3.67
CA SER A 89 -2.03 14.15 3.17
C SER A 89 -3.43 13.60 3.48
N ILE A 90 -3.96 12.75 2.59
CA ILE A 90 -5.32 12.23 2.68
C ILE A 90 -5.30 10.71 2.55
N TYR A 91 -5.94 10.01 3.48
CA TYR A 91 -6.35 8.62 3.24
C TYR A 91 -7.83 8.57 2.91
N ASP A 92 -8.19 7.84 1.86
CA ASP A 92 -9.58 7.55 1.48
C ASP A 92 -9.72 6.06 1.23
N GLY A 93 -10.48 5.35 2.06
CA GLY A 93 -10.58 3.91 1.92
C GLY A 93 -11.34 3.23 3.04
N LEU A 94 -11.06 1.94 3.15
CA LEU A 94 -11.68 1.09 4.17
C LEU A 94 -10.91 1.13 5.49
N TRP A 95 -11.67 1.03 6.56
CA TRP A 95 -11.25 1.04 7.94
C TRP A 95 -11.79 -0.18 8.66
N ARG A 96 -11.03 -0.70 9.61
CA ARG A 96 -11.45 -1.77 10.51
C ARG A 96 -10.80 -1.57 11.87
N TYR A 97 -11.58 -1.52 12.94
CA TYR A 97 -11.10 -1.28 14.31
C TYR A 97 -10.19 -0.05 14.42
N GLY A 98 -10.54 1.03 13.70
CA GLY A 98 -9.77 2.27 13.66
C GLY A 98 -8.44 2.19 12.90
N LYS A 99 -8.17 1.13 12.15
CA LYS A 99 -6.98 1.01 11.30
C LYS A 99 -7.38 0.97 9.83
N ARG A 100 -6.52 1.50 8.96
CA ARG A 100 -6.67 1.33 7.50
C ARG A 100 -6.61 -0.17 7.17
N SER A 101 -7.60 -0.66 6.45
CA SER A 101 -7.76 -2.09 6.17
C SER A 101 -8.58 -2.32 4.91
N GLY A 102 -8.10 -3.15 4.00
CA GLY A 102 -8.73 -3.37 2.69
C GLY A 102 -8.28 -2.34 1.64
N PRO A 103 -9.01 -2.19 0.53
CA PRO A 103 -8.71 -1.19 -0.49
C PRO A 103 -8.77 0.24 0.05
N GLY A 104 -7.81 1.06 -0.36
CA GLY A 104 -7.76 2.48 -0.08
C GLY A 104 -6.69 3.22 -0.89
N SER A 105 -6.90 4.51 -1.06
CA SER A 105 -5.96 5.45 -1.67
C SER A 105 -5.36 6.35 -0.61
N PHE A 106 -4.05 6.61 -0.71
CA PHE A 106 -3.35 7.59 0.10
C PHE A 106 -2.74 8.64 -0.81
N TYR A 107 -3.20 9.87 -0.68
CA TYR A 107 -2.71 11.04 -1.39
C TYR A 107 -1.70 11.73 -0.49
N PHE A 108 -0.47 11.84 -0.96
CA PHE A 108 0.61 12.45 -0.22
C PHE A 108 0.61 13.98 -0.43
N LYS A 109 1.07 14.73 0.56
CA LYS A 109 1.26 16.19 0.46
C LYS A 109 2.09 16.61 -0.76
N ASN A 110 3.08 15.80 -1.15
CA ASN A 110 3.94 16.09 -2.30
C ASN A 110 3.24 15.87 -3.65
N GLY A 111 1.98 15.42 -3.67
CA GLY A 111 1.19 15.16 -4.87
C GLY A 111 1.31 13.74 -5.42
N ASP A 112 2.12 12.88 -4.81
CA ASP A 112 2.13 11.46 -5.13
C ASP A 112 0.86 10.78 -4.61
N MET A 113 0.53 9.61 -5.14
CA MET A 113 -0.61 8.82 -4.71
C MET A 113 -0.24 7.35 -4.65
N PHE A 114 -0.60 6.69 -3.56
CA PHE A 114 -0.67 5.25 -3.47
C PHE A 114 -2.12 4.78 -3.58
N GLN A 115 -2.38 3.76 -4.38
CA GLN A 115 -3.67 3.07 -4.44
C GLN A 115 -3.42 1.58 -4.28
N GLY A 116 -3.98 0.97 -3.24
CA GLY A 116 -3.77 -0.44 -3.02
C GLY A 116 -4.50 -0.98 -1.81
N SER A 117 -4.03 -2.13 -1.36
CA SER A 117 -4.59 -2.80 -0.19
C SER A 117 -3.81 -2.49 1.08
N TRP A 118 -4.55 -2.41 2.19
CA TRP A 118 -4.05 -2.09 3.52
C TRP A 118 -4.41 -3.21 4.49
N ARG A 119 -3.58 -3.42 5.50
CA ARG A 119 -3.86 -4.32 6.62
C ARG A 119 -3.24 -3.74 7.87
N ASP A 120 -4.07 -3.44 8.86
CA ASP A 120 -3.62 -2.93 10.16
C ASP A 120 -2.72 -1.68 10.04
N ASP A 121 -3.12 -0.71 9.21
CA ASP A 121 -2.37 0.51 8.88
C ASP A 121 -1.12 0.35 8.01
N VAL A 122 -0.84 -0.86 7.54
CA VAL A 122 0.33 -1.17 6.72
C VAL A 122 -0.09 -1.54 5.31
N ILE A 123 0.66 -1.09 4.30
CA ILE A 123 0.44 -1.50 2.91
C ILE A 123 0.63 -3.02 2.79
N HIS A 124 -0.30 -3.69 2.12
CA HIS A 124 -0.32 -5.15 2.01
C HIS A 124 -1.01 -5.60 0.74
N GLY A 125 -0.51 -6.63 0.07
CA GLY A 125 -1.07 -7.12 -1.19
C GLY A 125 -0.67 -6.26 -2.37
N LYS A 126 -1.53 -6.13 -3.38
CA LYS A 126 -1.23 -5.39 -4.61
C LYS A 126 -1.45 -3.88 -4.43
N GLY A 127 -0.58 -3.07 -5.04
CA GLY A 127 -0.76 -1.62 -5.05
C GLY A 127 0.00 -0.94 -6.18
N TRP A 128 -0.48 0.25 -6.53
CA TRP A 128 0.09 1.18 -7.49
C TRP A 128 0.53 2.46 -6.78
N PHE A 129 1.73 2.92 -7.08
CA PHE A 129 2.18 4.28 -6.84
C PHE A 129 2.09 5.07 -8.14
N TYR A 130 1.55 6.27 -8.04
CA TYR A 130 1.49 7.27 -9.09
C TYR A 130 2.29 8.46 -8.59
N PHE A 131 3.39 8.75 -9.26
CA PHE A 131 4.25 9.86 -8.90
C PHE A 131 3.77 11.13 -9.58
N ARG A 132 3.87 12.26 -8.89
CA ARG A 132 3.61 13.58 -9.50
C ARG A 132 4.51 13.84 -10.71
N THR A 133 5.69 13.20 -10.76
CA THR A 133 6.61 13.25 -11.91
C THR A 133 6.01 12.65 -13.19
N GLY A 134 4.99 11.78 -13.06
CA GLY A 134 4.36 11.03 -14.13
C GLY A 134 4.76 9.56 -14.17
N ASP A 135 5.75 9.16 -13.37
CA ASP A 135 6.13 7.75 -13.24
C ASP A 135 5.05 6.95 -12.52
N ARG A 136 5.00 5.65 -12.77
CA ARG A 136 4.05 4.72 -12.13
C ARG A 136 4.75 3.44 -11.75
N TRP A 137 4.43 2.94 -10.57
CA TRP A 137 5.03 1.71 -10.06
C TRP A 137 3.96 0.79 -9.48
N PHE A 138 3.98 -0.47 -9.89
CA PHE A 138 3.19 -1.53 -9.32
C PHE A 138 4.08 -2.45 -8.51
N ALA A 139 3.62 -2.90 -7.35
CA ALA A 139 4.24 -3.98 -6.62
C ALA A 139 3.24 -4.80 -5.80
N ASN A 140 3.65 -6.02 -5.49
CA ASN A 140 3.10 -6.78 -4.38
C ASN A 140 3.81 -6.37 -3.08
N PHE A 141 3.07 -6.27 -1.98
CA PHE A 141 3.56 -5.83 -0.69
C PHE A 141 3.28 -6.87 0.40
N TRP A 142 4.26 -7.10 1.26
CA TRP A 142 4.13 -7.89 2.48
C TRP A 142 4.66 -7.08 3.66
N LYS A 143 3.77 -6.82 4.64
CA LYS A 143 4.09 -6.02 5.84
C LYS A 143 4.79 -4.70 5.50
N GLY A 144 4.30 -4.01 4.48
CA GLY A 144 4.78 -2.68 4.08
C GLY A 144 5.96 -2.70 3.11
N LYS A 145 6.59 -3.86 2.89
CA LYS A 145 7.74 -3.99 1.98
C LYS A 145 7.32 -4.59 0.64
N ALA A 146 7.90 -4.11 -0.44
CA ALA A 146 7.74 -4.74 -1.74
C ALA A 146 8.27 -6.18 -1.70
N ASN A 147 7.47 -7.14 -2.15
CA ASN A 147 7.80 -8.55 -2.13
C ASN A 147 6.99 -9.29 -3.21
N GLY A 148 7.68 -9.95 -4.14
CA GLY A 148 7.11 -10.55 -5.35
C GLY A 148 7.17 -9.63 -6.56
N GLU A 149 6.32 -9.86 -7.55
CA GLU A 149 6.38 -9.12 -8.82
C GLU A 149 6.19 -7.61 -8.63
N GLY A 150 6.94 -6.84 -9.40
CA GLY A 150 6.74 -5.41 -9.57
C GLY A 150 6.98 -4.96 -11.01
N ARG A 151 6.40 -3.80 -11.34
CA ARG A 151 6.45 -3.19 -12.67
C ARG A 151 6.65 -1.70 -12.51
N PHE A 152 7.63 -1.14 -13.20
CA PHE A 152 7.88 0.30 -13.20
C PHE A 152 7.70 0.85 -14.61
N TYR A 153 7.04 1.99 -14.71
CA TYR A 153 6.79 2.71 -15.95
C TYR A 153 7.22 4.14 -15.74
N THR A 154 8.16 4.61 -16.55
CA THR A 154 8.59 6.00 -16.51
C THR A 154 7.65 6.86 -17.34
N LYS A 155 7.64 8.16 -17.06
CA LYS A 155 7.01 9.13 -17.94
C LYS A 155 7.64 9.14 -19.35
N SER A 156 8.92 8.81 -19.48
CA SER A 156 9.64 8.74 -20.77
C SER A 156 9.24 7.55 -21.64
N GLY A 157 8.56 6.53 -21.07
CA GLY A 157 8.11 5.35 -21.80
C GLY A 157 8.95 4.09 -21.58
N ASP A 158 9.95 4.15 -20.69
CA ASP A 158 10.70 2.98 -20.26
C ASP A 158 9.85 2.11 -19.32
N ALA A 159 10.03 0.80 -19.41
CA ALA A 159 9.31 -0.18 -18.62
C ALA A 159 10.25 -1.23 -18.04
N PHE A 160 10.05 -1.56 -16.76
CA PHE A 160 10.88 -2.52 -16.02
C PHE A 160 9.97 -3.54 -15.35
N PHE A 161 10.31 -4.81 -15.49
CA PHE A 161 9.55 -5.93 -14.94
C PHE A 161 10.48 -6.84 -14.17
N GLY A 162 10.17 -7.14 -12.92
CA GLY A 162 11.00 -8.03 -12.12
C GLY A 162 10.38 -8.32 -10.78
N ASN A 163 11.19 -8.87 -9.87
CA ASN A 163 10.75 -9.23 -8.53
C ASN A 163 11.43 -8.37 -7.46
N PHE A 164 10.72 -8.23 -6.35
CA PHE A 164 11.21 -7.58 -5.15
C PHE A 164 11.30 -8.60 -4.01
N LYS A 165 12.28 -8.44 -3.14
CA LYS A 165 12.44 -9.21 -1.91
C LYS A 165 12.81 -8.26 -0.79
N ASP A 166 12.00 -8.26 0.27
CA ASP A 166 12.19 -7.42 1.45
C ASP A 166 12.40 -5.93 1.17
N GLY A 167 11.74 -5.43 0.12
CA GLY A 167 11.80 -4.04 -0.34
C GLY A 167 12.78 -3.80 -1.49
N TRP A 168 13.68 -4.74 -1.79
CA TRP A 168 14.77 -4.56 -2.74
C TRP A 168 14.51 -5.26 -4.06
N ARG A 169 15.04 -4.74 -5.18
CA ARG A 169 15.11 -5.46 -6.46
C ARG A 169 15.84 -6.80 -6.23
N HIS A 170 15.30 -7.88 -6.78
CA HIS A 170 15.87 -9.20 -6.64
C HIS A 170 15.59 -10.09 -7.85
N GLY A 171 16.61 -10.85 -8.25
CA GLY A 171 16.58 -11.72 -9.41
C GLY A 171 16.65 -10.95 -10.71
N GLN A 172 16.15 -11.57 -11.77
CA GLN A 172 16.22 -11.00 -13.10
C GLN A 172 15.11 -9.95 -13.33
N PHE A 173 15.50 -8.81 -13.87
CA PHE A 173 14.62 -7.80 -14.42
C PHE A 173 14.68 -7.82 -15.95
N LEU A 174 13.53 -7.64 -16.59
CA LEU A 174 13.41 -7.29 -18.00
C LEU A 174 13.18 -5.79 -18.09
N CYS A 175 14.06 -5.11 -18.80
CA CYS A 175 14.02 -3.67 -19.01
C CYS A 175 13.80 -3.38 -20.49
N ILE A 176 12.88 -2.47 -20.79
CA ILE A 176 12.51 -2.05 -22.13
C ILE A 176 12.58 -0.52 -22.16
N ASN A 177 13.48 0.02 -22.96
CA ASN A 177 13.56 1.46 -23.14
C ASN A 177 12.42 1.97 -24.04
N ALA A 178 12.17 3.28 -24.01
CA ALA A 178 11.15 3.94 -24.82
C ALA A 178 11.31 3.70 -26.34
N ASN A 179 12.54 3.42 -26.80
CA ASN A 179 12.84 3.07 -28.20
C ASN A 179 12.59 1.58 -28.54
N GLY A 180 12.14 0.78 -27.58
CA GLY A 180 11.90 -0.66 -27.73
C GLY A 180 13.11 -1.56 -27.48
N THR A 181 14.31 -1.01 -27.25
CA THR A 181 15.49 -1.83 -26.93
C THR A 181 15.31 -2.55 -25.60
N ARG A 182 15.61 -3.85 -25.59
CA ARG A 182 15.45 -4.73 -24.43
C ARG A 182 16.79 -5.17 -23.87
N TYR A 183 16.86 -5.21 -22.55
CA TYR A 183 17.99 -5.75 -21.80
C TYR A 183 17.49 -6.39 -20.50
N THR A 184 18.33 -7.22 -19.92
CA THR A 184 18.08 -7.87 -18.64
C THR A 184 19.10 -7.41 -17.63
N GLU A 185 18.66 -7.25 -16.38
CA GLU A 185 19.51 -6.98 -15.23
C GLU A 185 19.36 -8.07 -14.19
N ILE A 186 20.43 -8.44 -13.49
CA ILE A 186 20.40 -9.38 -12.36
C ILE A 186 20.67 -8.60 -11.09
N TRP A 187 19.76 -8.68 -10.12
CA TRP A 187 19.82 -7.98 -8.86
C TRP A 187 19.92 -8.92 -7.66
N GLU A 188 20.85 -8.65 -6.74
CA GLU A 188 20.98 -9.36 -5.47
C GLU A 188 20.94 -8.38 -4.31
N ASN A 189 19.95 -8.53 -3.42
CA ASN A 189 19.76 -7.67 -2.25
C ASN A 189 19.79 -6.16 -2.59
N GLY A 190 19.20 -5.77 -3.72
CA GLY A 190 19.18 -4.37 -4.17
C GLY A 190 20.44 -3.91 -4.88
N VAL A 191 21.43 -4.78 -5.12
CA VAL A 191 22.66 -4.45 -5.85
C VAL A 191 22.61 -5.06 -7.26
N LEU A 192 22.94 -4.26 -8.27
CA LEU A 192 23.08 -4.72 -9.65
C LEU A 192 24.33 -5.60 -9.77
N VAL A 193 24.14 -6.84 -10.21
CA VAL A 193 25.22 -7.83 -10.38
C VAL A 193 25.64 -7.95 -11.84
N ASP A 194 24.67 -8.00 -12.77
CA ASP A 194 24.94 -8.18 -14.20
C ASP A 194 23.88 -7.51 -15.08
N GLY A 195 24.24 -7.23 -16.34
CA GLY A 195 23.40 -6.57 -17.33
C GLY A 195 23.69 -7.06 -18.75
N LYS A 196 22.66 -7.44 -19.51
CA LYS A 196 22.82 -7.96 -20.88
C LYS A 196 21.73 -7.46 -21.83
N TYR A 197 22.13 -6.93 -22.99
CA TYR A 197 21.21 -6.63 -24.09
C TYR A 197 20.66 -7.92 -24.71
N LEU A 198 19.35 -7.92 -24.99
CA LEU A 198 18.68 -9.04 -25.66
C LEU A 198 18.68 -8.90 -27.18
N ASP A 199 18.73 -7.67 -27.69
CA ASP A 199 18.58 -7.37 -29.12
C ASP A 199 19.94 -7.21 -29.84
N ARG A 200 20.93 -8.05 -29.51
CA ARG A 200 22.22 -8.12 -30.22
C ARG A 200 22.20 -9.21 -31.28
#